data_AF-A0A7J8N799-F1
#
_entry.id   AF-A0A7J8N799-F1
#
_cell.length_a   1.000
_cell.length_b   1.000
_cell.length_c   1.000
_cell.angle_alpha   90.00
_cell.angle_beta   90.00
_cell.angle_gamma   90.00
#
_symmetry.space_group_name_H-M   'P 1'
#
loop_
_entity.id
_entity.type
_entity.pdbx_description
1 polymer ?
#
loop_
_entity_poly.entity_id
_entity_poly.type
_entity_poly.pdbx_seq_one_letter_code
_entity_poly.pdbx_strand_id
1 'polypeptide(L)'
;MNRKDWLSLVAVHSDCWLLSVSFYFGARLNRNERKRLFSMINDLPTVFEVVTGRKPIKDKPTVESGSKSRNSTKRSIDGQPRSNPKLVDENYEEDEEEQGDTFCGICGGGYNSDEFWIGCDNCERWYHGKCVKITPAKAELIKFYKCPLCTKKARQ
;
A
#
# COMPACT_ATOMS: atom_id res chain seq x y z
N MET A 1 0.16 -25.20 27.66
CA MET A 1 -0.21 -24.62 26.35
C MET A 1 -0.52 -25.77 25.39
N ASN A 2 -1.64 -25.75 24.66
CA ASN A 2 -1.97 -26.80 23.71
C ASN A 2 -0.97 -26.77 22.54
N ARG A 3 -0.67 -27.91 21.92
CA ARG A 3 0.25 -28.00 20.77
C ARG A 3 -0.16 -27.06 19.64
N LYS A 4 -1.47 -26.95 19.36
CA LYS A 4 -2.00 -26.05 18.33
C LYS A 4 -1.73 -24.57 18.66
N ASP A 5 -1.93 -24.18 19.91
CA ASP A 5 -1.70 -22.79 20.37
C ASP A 5 -0.21 -22.46 20.32
N TRP A 6 0.64 -23.41 20.73
CA TRP A 6 2.10 -23.25 20.66
C TRP A 6 2.59 -23.11 19.22
N LEU A 7 2.12 -23.95 18.29
CA LEU A 7 2.44 -23.85 16.87
C LEU A 7 1.95 -22.52 16.26
N SER A 8 0.78 -22.06 16.66
CA SER A 8 0.23 -20.77 16.22
C SER A 8 1.09 -19.61 16.70
N LEU A 9 1.56 -19.65 17.95
CA LEU A 9 2.47 -18.64 18.50
C LEU A 9 3.80 -18.61 17.74
N VAL A 10 4.41 -19.79 17.51
CA VAL A 10 5.65 -19.91 16.71
C VAL A 10 5.44 -19.36 15.30
N ALA A 11 4.29 -19.63 14.68
CA ALA A 11 3.96 -19.14 13.35
C ALA A 11 3.92 -17.60 13.29
N VAL A 12 3.22 -16.94 14.22
CA VAL A 12 3.16 -15.47 14.27
C VAL A 12 4.54 -14.85 14.46
N HIS A 13 5.37 -15.40 15.35
CA HIS A 13 6.75 -14.92 15.53
C HIS A 13 7.61 -15.14 14.28
N SER A 14 7.38 -16.24 13.56
CA SER A 14 8.06 -16.53 12.29
C SER A 14 7.65 -15.54 11.20
N ASP A 15 6.37 -15.19 11.09
CA ASP A 15 5.85 -14.18 10.16
C ASP A 15 6.52 -12.81 10.40
N CYS A 16 6.58 -12.36 11.65
CA CYS A 16 7.26 -11.11 12.03
C CYS A 16 8.76 -11.16 11.70
N TRP A 17 9.42 -12.29 11.96
CA TRP A 17 10.84 -12.46 11.66
C TRP A 17 11.12 -12.43 10.15
N LEU A 18 10.30 -13.11 9.34
CA LEU A 18 10.42 -13.11 7.88
C LEU A 18 10.24 -11.70 7.30
N LEU A 19 9.29 -10.92 7.83
CA LEU A 19 9.13 -9.53 7.43
C LEU A 19 10.37 -8.71 7.78
N SER A 20 10.89 -8.85 9.00
CA SER A 20 12.11 -8.17 9.44
C SER A 20 13.32 -8.51 8.56
N VAL A 21 13.56 -9.79 8.27
CA VAL A 21 14.65 -10.26 7.41
C VAL A 21 14.50 -9.72 5.98
N SER A 22 13.28 -9.73 5.44
CA SER A 22 12.99 -9.20 4.10
C SER A 22 13.35 -7.72 3.99
N PHE A 23 12.98 -6.91 4.99
CA PHE A 23 13.27 -5.48 5.00
C PHE A 23 14.71 -5.16 5.42
N TYR A 24 15.39 -6.04 6.16
CA TYR A 24 16.82 -5.94 6.41
C TYR A 24 17.61 -6.07 5.10
N PHE A 25 17.33 -7.08 4.28
CA PHE A 25 17.92 -7.19 2.94
C PHE A 25 17.43 -6.08 1.99
N GLY A 26 16.19 -5.62 2.19
CA GLY A 26 15.59 -4.49 1.49
C GLY A 26 16.03 -3.11 1.97
N ALA A 27 17.03 -2.98 2.84
CA ALA A 27 17.37 -1.70 3.50
C ALA A 27 17.70 -0.56 2.52
N ARG A 28 18.20 -0.88 1.33
CA ARG A 28 18.55 0.12 0.28
C ARG A 28 17.42 0.36 -0.72
N LEU A 29 16.31 -0.35 -0.61
CA LEU A 29 15.15 -0.16 -1.48
C LEU A 29 14.51 1.20 -1.21
N ASN A 30 14.09 1.88 -2.28
CA ASN A 30 13.31 3.11 -2.16
C ASN A 30 11.86 2.84 -1.72
N ARG A 31 11.08 3.91 -1.47
CA ARG A 31 9.67 3.81 -1.01
C ARG A 31 8.82 2.88 -1.89
N ASN A 32 8.92 3.01 -3.21
CA ASN A 32 8.11 2.25 -4.16
C ASN A 32 8.55 0.79 -4.23
N GLU A 33 9.86 0.55 -4.19
CA GLU A 33 10.42 -0.81 -4.15
C GLU A 33 10.02 -1.54 -2.86
N ARG A 34 10.00 -0.84 -1.72
CA ARG A 34 9.50 -1.38 -0.44
C ARG A 34 8.01 -1.69 -0.48
N LYS A 35 7.19 -0.80 -1.08
CA LYS A 35 5.76 -1.06 -1.32
C LYS A 35 5.55 -2.31 -2.18
N ARG A 36 6.31 -2.45 -3.28
CA ARG A 36 6.25 -3.63 -4.16
C ARG A 36 6.66 -4.90 -3.41
N LEU A 37 7.75 -4.86 -2.63
CA LEU A 37 8.19 -6.00 -1.81
C LEU A 37 7.09 -6.43 -0.84
N PHE A 38 6.48 -5.48 -0.13
CA PHE A 38 5.39 -5.75 0.81
C PHE A 38 4.16 -6.36 0.10
N SER A 39 3.78 -5.83 -1.06
CA SER A 39 2.69 -6.39 -1.87
C SER A 39 2.93 -7.85 -2.22
N MET A 40 4.13 -8.18 -2.73
CA MET A 40 4.48 -9.56 -3.08
C MET A 40 4.50 -10.50 -1.87
N ILE A 41 4.89 -10.00 -0.69
CA ILE A 41 4.84 -10.79 0.55
C ILE A 41 3.38 -11.07 0.94
N ASN A 42 2.49 -10.08 0.84
CA ASN A 42 1.09 -10.22 1.24
C ASN A 42 0.21 -10.96 0.22
N ASP A 43 0.69 -11.17 -1.00
CA ASP A 43 0.01 -12.03 -1.98
C ASP A 43 0.05 -13.52 -1.56
N LEU A 44 0.86 -13.86 -0.55
CA LEU A 44 0.99 -15.20 0.02
C LEU A 44 0.27 -15.30 1.38
N PRO A 45 -0.29 -16.47 1.73
CA PRO A 45 -0.78 -16.69 3.09
C PRO A 45 0.39 -16.66 4.08
N THR A 46 0.15 -16.04 5.24
CA THR A 46 1.07 -16.08 6.37
C THR A 46 1.26 -17.51 6.87
N VAL A 47 2.39 -17.79 7.53
CA VAL A 47 2.64 -19.08 8.18
C VAL A 47 1.54 -19.35 9.21
N PHE A 48 1.09 -18.32 9.93
CA PHE A 48 -0.02 -18.44 10.86
C PHE A 48 -1.33 -18.87 10.19
N GLU A 49 -1.70 -18.30 9.05
CA GLU A 49 -2.90 -18.68 8.30
C GLU A 49 -2.82 -20.14 7.84
N VAL A 50 -1.66 -20.57 7.34
CA VAL A 50 -1.42 -21.96 6.93
C VAL A 50 -1.54 -22.92 8.13
N VAL A 51 -0.96 -22.57 9.27
CA VAL A 51 -0.98 -23.40 10.50
C VAL A 51 -2.37 -23.48 11.12
N THR A 52 -3.12 -22.38 11.07
CA THR A 52 -4.47 -22.30 11.68
C THR A 52 -5.60 -22.70 10.72
N GLY A 53 -5.31 -22.83 9.43
CA GLY A 53 -6.30 -23.10 8.38
C GLY A 53 -7.26 -21.93 8.14
N ARG A 54 -6.89 -20.72 8.56
CA ARG A 54 -7.66 -19.49 8.30
C ARG A 54 -7.37 -19.05 6.86
N LYS A 55 -8.42 -18.82 6.08
CA LYS A 55 -8.28 -18.27 4.72
C LYS A 55 -8.07 -16.74 4.79
N PRO A 56 -7.25 -16.16 3.90
CA PRO A 56 -7.09 -14.71 3.85
C PRO A 56 -8.40 -14.04 3.47
N ILE A 57 -8.77 -12.99 4.20
CA ILE A 57 -9.86 -12.09 3.84
C ILE A 57 -9.34 -11.23 2.70
N LYS A 58 -9.63 -11.63 1.46
CA LYS A 58 -9.30 -10.84 0.27
C LYS A 58 -10.36 -9.74 0.14
N ASP A 59 -10.03 -8.52 0.55
CA ASP A 59 -10.93 -7.38 0.42
C ASP A 59 -11.28 -7.15 -1.06
N LYS A 60 -12.58 -7.13 -1.34
CA LYS A 60 -13.16 -6.86 -2.66
C LYS A 60 -13.68 -5.42 -2.62
N PRO A 61 -13.32 -4.52 -3.55
CA PRO A 61 -13.89 -3.18 -3.56
C PRO A 61 -15.30 -3.28 -4.15
N THR A 62 -16.32 -3.04 -3.32
CA THR A 62 -17.72 -2.87 -3.76
C THR A 62 -18.07 -1.40 -3.79
N VAL A 63 -18.25 -0.88 -5.01
CA VAL A 63 -18.82 0.43 -5.30
C VAL A 63 -20.35 0.34 -5.42
N GLU A 64 -20.99 1.38 -4.88
CA GLU A 64 -22.32 1.96 -5.16
C GLU A 64 -23.60 1.52 -4.40
N SER A 65 -24.04 2.48 -3.57
CA SER A 65 -25.32 3.21 -3.59
C SER A 65 -26.64 2.55 -3.13
N GLY A 66 -27.20 3.12 -2.06
CA GLY A 66 -28.60 2.90 -1.64
C GLY A 66 -29.03 3.76 -0.45
N SER A 67 -29.79 4.82 -0.73
CA SER A 67 -30.23 5.87 0.20
C SER A 67 -31.32 5.46 1.22
N LYS A 68 -31.27 6.11 2.41
CA LYS A 68 -32.38 6.51 3.33
C LYS A 68 -33.32 5.41 3.90
N SER A 69 -33.40 5.33 5.25
CA SER A 69 -34.50 5.97 6.02
C SER A 69 -34.51 5.60 7.53
N ARG A 70 -34.81 6.62 8.33
CA ARG A 70 -35.22 6.70 9.75
C ARG A 70 -36.05 5.52 10.29
N ASN A 71 -35.81 5.10 11.55
CA ASN A 71 -36.77 5.40 12.64
C ASN A 71 -36.28 5.07 14.07
N SER A 72 -36.72 5.95 14.97
CA SER A 72 -36.70 5.96 16.43
C SER A 72 -37.25 4.70 17.11
N THR A 73 -36.63 4.23 18.21
CA THR A 73 -37.36 3.91 19.45
C THR A 73 -36.46 4.01 20.69
N LYS A 74 -36.92 4.83 21.63
CA LYS A 74 -36.41 5.10 22.99
C LYS A 74 -36.82 3.99 23.97
N ARG A 75 -35.94 3.58 24.90
CA ARG A 75 -36.30 3.31 26.31
C ARG A 75 -35.09 3.12 27.23
N SER A 76 -35.11 3.90 28.32
CA SER A 76 -34.20 4.00 29.46
C SER A 76 -34.37 2.86 30.47
N ILE A 77 -33.35 2.62 31.33
CA ILE A 77 -33.37 2.92 32.79
C ILE A 77 -32.07 2.45 33.50
N ASP A 78 -31.50 3.42 34.23
CA ASP A 78 -30.65 3.45 35.44
C ASP A 78 -29.35 2.64 35.69
N GLY A 79 -28.34 3.39 36.16
CA GLY A 79 -27.16 2.90 36.90
C GLY A 79 -25.93 3.82 36.86
N GLN A 80 -25.92 4.93 37.62
CA GLN A 80 -24.71 5.73 37.94
C GLN A 80 -24.08 5.22 39.27
N PRO A 81 -22.77 5.42 39.60
CA PRO A 81 -22.13 6.74 39.66
C PRO A 81 -20.64 6.88 39.23
N ARG A 82 -20.34 8.09 38.72
CA ARG A 82 -19.15 8.94 38.94
C ARG A 82 -17.73 8.47 38.53
N SER A 83 -17.16 9.13 37.51
CA SER A 83 -16.18 10.24 37.65
C SER A 83 -15.62 10.60 36.26
N ASN A 84 -15.68 11.89 35.90
CA ASN A 84 -15.11 12.46 34.68
C ASN A 84 -13.72 13.03 35.02
N PRO A 85 -12.73 12.93 34.13
CA PRO A 85 -12.43 14.09 33.30
C PRO A 85 -12.24 13.77 31.81
N LYS A 86 -12.85 14.65 31.01
CA LYS A 86 -12.68 14.93 29.57
C LYS A 86 -11.36 14.45 28.95
N LEU A 87 -11.45 13.65 27.88
CA LEU A 87 -10.47 13.59 26.80
C LEU A 87 -11.25 13.66 25.48
N VAL A 88 -11.36 14.89 24.96
CA VAL A 88 -10.89 15.31 23.62
C VAL A 88 -11.52 14.49 22.50
N ASP A 89 -12.51 15.14 21.91
CA ASP A 89 -13.03 15.00 20.56
C ASP A 89 -11.86 14.97 19.56
N GLU A 90 -11.54 13.81 19.02
CA GLU A 90 -10.69 13.69 17.83
C GLU A 90 -11.58 13.16 16.72
N ASN A 91 -12.18 14.14 16.04
CA ASN A 91 -12.58 14.12 14.65
C ASN A 91 -11.68 13.16 13.85
N TYR A 92 -12.20 11.99 13.50
CA TYR A 92 -11.60 11.15 12.47
C TYR A 92 -11.79 11.93 11.16
N GLU A 93 -10.85 12.81 10.87
CA GLU A 93 -10.65 13.26 9.50
C GLU A 93 -10.31 11.99 8.71
N GLU A 94 -11.24 11.60 7.85
CA GLU A 94 -10.95 10.69 6.75
C GLU A 94 -9.66 11.18 6.11
N ASP A 95 -8.60 10.36 6.15
CA ASP A 95 -7.37 10.51 5.37
C ASP A 95 -7.74 10.44 3.87
N GLU A 96 -8.45 11.44 3.37
CA GLU A 96 -8.43 11.85 1.98
C GLU A 96 -7.04 12.39 1.71
N GLU A 97 -6.09 11.51 1.39
CA GLU A 97 -5.02 11.74 0.40
C GLU A 97 -4.04 10.56 0.41
N GLU A 98 -4.55 9.36 0.13
CA GLU A 98 -3.76 8.29 -0.48
C GLU A 98 -3.47 8.60 -1.97
N GLN A 99 -3.07 9.84 -2.29
CA GLN A 99 -2.41 10.12 -3.56
C GLN A 99 -0.96 9.70 -3.40
N GLY A 100 -0.70 8.44 -3.76
CA GLY A 100 0.65 7.90 -3.84
C GLY A 100 1.53 8.80 -4.70
N ASP A 101 2.35 9.63 -4.03
CA ASP A 101 3.30 10.52 -4.69
C ASP A 101 4.18 9.75 -5.69
N THR A 102 3.81 9.85 -6.96
CA THR A 102 4.60 9.29 -8.04
C THR A 102 5.73 10.26 -8.33
N PHE A 103 6.94 9.90 -7.90
CA PHE A 103 8.13 10.74 -8.10
C PHE A 103 8.85 10.41 -9.41
N CYS A 104 9.35 11.45 -10.08
CA CYS A 104 10.16 11.30 -11.28
C CYS A 104 11.53 10.69 -10.96
N GLY A 105 11.87 9.58 -11.61
CA GLY A 105 13.15 8.86 -11.40
C GLY A 105 14.42 9.59 -11.85
N ILE A 106 14.34 10.84 -12.33
CA ILE A 106 15.49 11.69 -12.70
C ILE A 106 15.60 12.92 -11.79
N CYS A 107 14.53 13.72 -11.65
CA CYS A 107 14.58 14.97 -10.87
C CYS A 107 14.02 14.85 -9.46
N GLY A 108 13.36 13.74 -9.11
CA GLY A 108 12.72 13.55 -7.81
C GLY A 108 11.47 14.41 -7.57
N GLY A 109 11.03 15.21 -8.56
CA GLY A 109 9.78 15.97 -8.47
C GLY A 109 8.56 15.05 -8.39
N GLY A 110 7.57 15.46 -7.59
CA GLY A 110 6.30 14.74 -7.41
C GLY A 110 5.38 14.85 -8.62
N TYR A 111 4.30 14.09 -8.59
CA TYR A 111 3.30 14.04 -9.66
C TYR A 111 2.57 15.38 -9.82
N ASN A 112 2.35 15.78 -11.07
CA ASN A 112 1.51 16.90 -11.44
C ASN A 112 0.70 16.48 -12.68
N SER A 113 -0.62 16.63 -12.62
CA SER A 113 -1.55 16.30 -13.71
C SER A 113 -1.34 17.11 -14.98
N ASP A 114 -0.75 18.30 -14.86
CA ASP A 114 -0.52 19.19 -16.00
C ASP A 114 0.76 18.84 -16.78
N GLU A 115 1.59 17.95 -16.22
CA GLU A 115 2.83 17.51 -16.87
C GLU A 115 2.65 16.17 -17.59
N PHE A 116 3.38 15.99 -18.69
CA PHE A 116 3.44 14.70 -19.38
C PHE A 116 4.40 13.73 -18.66
N TRP A 117 3.92 12.52 -18.41
CA TRP A 117 4.70 11.44 -17.78
C TRP A 117 4.74 10.17 -18.63
N ILE A 118 5.83 9.42 -18.50
CA ILE A 118 6.02 8.13 -19.17
C ILE A 118 6.65 7.10 -18.22
N GLY A 119 6.11 5.88 -18.23
CA GLY A 119 6.55 4.74 -17.42
C GLY A 119 7.50 3.83 -18.18
N CYS A 120 8.61 3.40 -17.56
CA CYS A 120 9.60 2.51 -18.17
C CYS A 120 9.20 1.03 -18.03
N ASP A 121 9.12 0.29 -19.14
CA ASP A 121 8.71 -1.13 -19.13
C ASP A 121 9.72 -2.06 -18.44
N ASN A 122 10.97 -1.62 -18.27
CA ASN A 122 12.01 -2.46 -17.66
C ASN A 122 12.12 -2.30 -16.14
N CYS A 123 11.89 -1.09 -15.61
CA CYS A 123 12.07 -0.82 -14.19
C CYS A 123 10.80 -0.31 -13.52
N GLU A 124 9.72 -0.15 -14.28
CA GLU A 124 8.39 0.28 -13.86
C GLU A 124 8.38 1.65 -13.15
N ARG A 125 9.47 2.42 -13.24
CA ARG A 125 9.55 3.79 -12.71
C ARG A 125 8.95 4.80 -13.69
N TRP A 126 8.42 5.88 -13.14
CA TRP A 126 7.81 7.00 -13.85
C TRP A 126 8.76 8.19 -14.00
N TYR A 127 8.60 8.93 -15.09
CA TYR A 127 9.45 10.08 -15.42
C TYR A 127 8.63 11.18 -16.08
N HIS A 128 8.92 12.45 -15.77
CA HIS A 128 8.48 13.55 -16.61
C HIS A 128 9.06 13.38 -18.02
N GLY A 129 8.25 13.57 -19.06
CA GLY A 129 8.72 13.51 -20.45
C GLY A 129 9.87 14.47 -20.72
N LYS A 130 9.86 15.67 -20.11
CA LYS A 130 10.96 16.64 -20.17
C LYS A 130 12.28 16.09 -19.60
N CYS A 131 12.22 15.34 -18.50
CA CYS A 131 13.39 14.76 -17.86
C CYS A 131 14.04 13.65 -18.71
N VAL A 132 13.25 12.94 -19.51
CA VAL A 132 13.72 11.85 -20.40
C VAL A 132 13.78 12.25 -21.88
N LYS A 133 13.50 13.50 -22.21
CA LYS A 133 13.46 14.05 -23.58
C LYS A 133 12.52 13.28 -24.52
N ILE A 134 11.33 12.93 -24.01
CA ILE A 134 10.24 12.31 -24.77
C ILE A 134 9.04 13.25 -24.75
N THR A 135 8.49 13.54 -25.92
CA THR A 135 7.25 14.30 -26.09
C THR A 135 6.05 13.35 -26.12
N PRO A 136 4.84 13.83 -25.80
CA PRO A 136 3.61 13.02 -25.91
C PRO A 136 3.46 12.35 -27.28
N ALA A 137 3.62 13.13 -28.36
CA ALA A 137 3.55 12.61 -29.73
C ALA A 137 4.58 11.51 -30.03
N LYS A 138 5.77 11.58 -29.42
CA LYS A 138 6.78 10.52 -29.57
C LYS A 138 6.41 9.28 -28.75
N ALA A 139 5.78 9.45 -27.60
CA ALA A 139 5.35 8.35 -26.74
C ALA A 139 4.26 7.49 -27.39
N GLU A 140 3.35 8.09 -28.13
CA GLU A 140 2.31 7.36 -28.90
C GLU A 140 2.91 6.35 -29.91
N LEU A 141 4.11 6.63 -30.41
CA LEU A 141 4.81 5.76 -31.37
C LEU A 141 5.67 4.69 -30.69
N ILE A 142 5.86 4.76 -29.36
CA ILE A 142 6.72 3.84 -28.62
C ILE A 142 5.88 2.67 -28.11
N LYS A 143 6.11 1.48 -28.67
CA LYS A 143 5.48 0.23 -28.17
C LYS A 143 6.08 -0.24 -26.84
N PHE A 144 7.38 -0.08 -26.67
CA PHE A 144 8.12 -0.46 -25.45
C PHE A 144 9.16 0.62 -25.13
N TYR A 145 8.94 1.35 -24.04
CA TYR A 145 9.81 2.41 -23.57
C TYR A 145 10.81 1.92 -22.52
N LYS A 146 12.11 2.12 -22.79
CA LYS A 146 13.21 1.94 -21.82
C LYS A 146 13.80 3.28 -21.43
N CYS A 147 13.85 3.55 -20.12
CA CYS A 147 14.42 4.79 -19.60
C CYS A 147 15.95 4.85 -19.81
N PRO A 148 16.55 6.05 -19.75
CA PRO A 148 17.99 6.23 -19.93
C PRO A 148 18.86 5.40 -18.95
N LEU A 149 18.36 5.14 -17.73
CA LEU A 149 19.07 4.32 -16.74
C LEU A 149 19.12 2.85 -17.14
N CYS A 150 18.01 2.29 -17.64
CA CYS A 150 17.94 0.91 -18.12
C CYS A 150 18.75 0.73 -19.42
N THR A 151 18.71 1.71 -20.32
CA THR A 151 19.46 1.66 -21.58
C THR A 151 20.99 1.67 -21.36
N LYS A 152 21.48 2.40 -20.35
CA LYS A 152 22.91 2.43 -20.01
C LYS A 152 23.39 1.11 -19.38
N LYS A 153 22.56 0.45 -18.57
CA LYS A 153 22.89 -0.82 -17.92
C LYS A 153 23.02 -2.01 -18.89
N ALA A 154 22.38 -1.95 -20.05
CA ALA A 154 22.45 -3.00 -21.07
C ALA A 154 23.72 -2.95 -21.94
N ARG A 155 24.61 -1.98 -21.73
CA ARG A 155 25.85 -1.78 -22.50
C ARG A 155 27.14 -2.08 -21.71
N GLN A 156 27.00 -2.73 -20.56
CA GLN A 156 28.08 -3.30 -19.75
C GLN A 156 27.87 -4.81 -19.69
#